data_AF-A0A6J2YFC0-F1
#
_entry.id   AF-A0A6J2YFC0-F1
#
_cell.length_a   1.000
_cell.length_b   1.000
_cell.length_c   1.000
_cell.angle_alpha   90.00
_cell.angle_beta   90.00
_cell.angle_gamma   90.00
#
_symmetry.space_group_name_H-M   'P 1'
#
loop_
_entity.id
_entity.type
_entity.pdbx_description
1 polymer ?
#
loop_
_entity_poly.entity_id
_entity_poly.type
_entity_poly.pdbx_seq_one_letter_code
_entity_poly.pdbx_strand_id
1 'polypeptide(L)'
;MYTFRRIFCILQSIWIIVFIGYIQGVPPLCKVNSEFKCNSTELQCPDTKPEKPGGCKCYCLPGYWRDNCGNCVKECPCPPGKEWREGSICGDLCNYRFICIQLAVWGCFCPGNQCWNGTTCIRRNITTS
;
A
#
# COMPACT_ATOMS: atom_id res chain seq x y z
N MET A 1 27.50 56.16 4.83
CA MET A 1 27.54 54.78 4.30
C MET A 1 27.68 53.74 5.44
N TYR A 2 26.79 53.75 6.44
CA TYR A 2 26.88 52.84 7.61
C TYR A 2 25.66 51.92 7.78
N THR A 3 24.56 52.23 7.10
CA THR A 3 23.28 51.49 7.17
C THR A 3 23.24 50.28 6.24
N PHE A 4 23.84 50.36 5.05
CA PHE A 4 23.83 49.25 4.08
C PHE A 4 24.63 48.02 4.54
N ARG A 5 25.71 48.22 5.30
CA ARG A 5 26.59 47.15 5.76
C ARG A 5 25.95 46.26 6.84
N ARG A 6 24.99 46.79 7.62
CA ARG A 6 24.25 46.02 8.63
C ARG A 6 23.15 45.15 8.03
N ILE A 7 22.46 45.63 6.99
CA ILE A 7 21.39 44.88 6.31
C ILE A 7 21.95 43.60 5.66
N PHE A 8 23.13 43.68 5.05
CA PHE A 8 23.77 42.54 4.40
C PHE A 8 24.15 41.42 5.37
N CYS A 9 24.59 41.75 6.60
CA CYS A 9 24.90 40.74 7.61
C CYS A 9 23.64 40.07 8.18
N ILE A 10 22.55 40.80 8.35
CA ILE A 10 21.28 40.25 8.85
C ILE A 10 20.70 39.26 7.84
N LEU A 11 20.76 39.58 6.54
CA LEU A 11 20.28 38.69 5.49
C LEU A 11 21.05 37.36 5.49
N GLN A 12 22.38 37.38 5.57
CA GLN A 12 23.20 36.16 5.60
C GLN A 12 22.86 35.27 6.80
N SER A 13 22.61 35.86 7.97
CA SER A 13 22.21 35.11 9.18
C SER A 13 20.84 34.45 9.02
N ILE A 14 19.87 35.12 8.39
CA ILE A 14 18.53 34.54 8.12
C ILE A 14 18.65 33.34 7.17
N TRP A 15 19.48 33.45 6.13
CA TRP A 15 19.72 32.35 5.19
C TRP A 15 20.35 31.13 5.87
N ILE A 16 21.27 31.33 6.81
CA ILE A 16 21.89 30.24 7.58
C ILE A 16 20.88 29.56 8.51
N ILE A 17 20.00 30.31 9.17
CA ILE A 17 18.95 29.72 10.03
C ILE A 17 17.96 28.89 9.21
N VAL A 18 17.56 29.37 8.02
CA VAL A 18 16.70 28.64 7.09
C VAL A 18 17.39 27.37 6.58
N PHE A 19 18.70 27.43 6.29
CA PHE A 19 19.47 26.26 5.87
C PHE A 19 19.65 25.23 6.98
N ILE A 20 19.91 25.64 8.22
CA ILE A 20 20.06 24.71 9.36
C ILE A 20 18.72 24.02 9.67
N GLY A 21 17.59 24.74 9.59
CA GLY A 21 16.26 24.15 9.71
C GLY A 21 15.93 23.11 8.63
N TYR A 22 16.50 23.25 7.43
CA TYR A 22 16.34 22.28 6.34
C TYR A 22 17.16 20.99 6.55
N ILE A 23 18.34 21.09 7.20
CA ILE A 23 19.23 19.95 7.44
C ILE A 23 18.82 19.14 8.69
N GLN A 24 18.13 19.74 9.67
CA GLN A 24 17.86 19.12 10.98
C GLN A 24 16.54 18.32 11.10
N GLY A 25 16.12 17.63 10.04
CA GLY A 25 15.14 16.54 10.19
C GLY A 25 13.75 16.87 9.69
N VAL A 26 13.65 17.15 8.39
CA VAL A 26 12.44 16.75 7.68
C VAL A 26 12.49 15.21 7.66
N PRO A 27 11.61 14.50 8.40
CA PRO A 27 11.48 13.06 8.21
C PRO A 27 11.25 12.83 6.71
N PRO A 28 11.81 11.78 6.09
CA PRO A 28 11.56 11.53 4.67
C PRO A 28 10.06 11.64 4.44
N LEU A 29 9.65 12.56 3.56
CA LEU A 29 8.24 12.88 3.33
C LEU A 29 7.56 11.61 2.83
N CYS A 30 7.03 10.84 3.77
CA CYS A 30 6.29 9.64 3.51
C CYS A 30 5.02 10.04 2.74
N LYS A 31 4.65 9.24 1.75
CA LYS A 31 3.42 9.45 0.98
C LYS A 31 2.20 9.43 1.93
N VAL A 32 1.09 10.00 1.47
CA VAL A 32 -0.18 9.99 2.21
C VAL A 32 -0.51 8.56 2.67
N ASN A 33 -0.99 8.42 3.92
CA ASN A 33 -1.29 7.15 4.59
C ASN A 33 -0.08 6.23 4.84
N SER A 34 1.13 6.78 4.90
CA SER A 34 2.32 6.07 5.35
C SER A 34 3.04 6.78 6.49
N GLU A 35 3.73 5.99 7.31
CA GLU A 35 4.48 6.41 8.49
C GLU A 35 5.91 5.87 8.42
N PHE A 36 6.90 6.67 8.79
CA PHE A 36 8.29 6.21 8.82
C PHE A 36 8.50 5.29 10.02
N LYS A 37 8.85 4.03 9.77
CA LYS A 37 9.15 3.03 10.80
C LYS A 37 10.42 2.28 10.44
N CYS A 38 11.01 1.64 11.44
CA CYS A 38 12.12 0.69 11.27
C CYS A 38 11.64 -0.69 11.70
N ASN A 39 11.94 -1.74 10.92
CA ASN A 39 11.58 -3.12 11.23
C ASN A 39 10.07 -3.37 11.42
N SER A 40 9.24 -2.74 10.60
CA SER A 40 7.81 -3.06 10.56
C SER A 40 7.50 -4.06 9.45
N THR A 41 6.36 -4.73 9.57
CA THR A 41 5.79 -5.59 8.52
C THR A 41 4.64 -4.85 7.87
N GLU A 42 4.61 -4.84 6.55
CA GLU A 42 3.59 -4.15 5.77
C GLU A 42 2.71 -5.15 5.03
N LEU A 43 1.40 -4.88 5.00
CA LEU A 43 0.49 -5.61 4.13
C LEU A 43 0.66 -5.10 2.70
N GLN A 44 0.97 -6.01 1.79
CA GLN A 44 1.16 -5.71 0.37
C GLN A 44 -0.04 -6.24 -0.40
N CYS A 45 -0.43 -5.52 -1.46
CA CYS A 45 -1.39 -6.06 -2.43
C CYS A 45 -0.81 -7.34 -3.07
N PRO A 46 -1.66 -8.28 -3.52
CA PRO A 46 -1.21 -9.56 -4.08
C PRO A 46 -0.33 -9.42 -5.34
N ASP A 47 -0.45 -8.30 -6.06
CA ASP A 47 0.37 -8.02 -7.24
C ASP A 47 1.73 -7.37 -6.91
N THR A 48 1.94 -6.95 -5.66
CA THR A 48 3.17 -6.29 -5.24
C THR A 48 4.25 -7.33 -5.01
N LYS A 49 5.38 -7.21 -5.73
CA LYS A 49 6.52 -8.10 -5.48
C LYS A 49 6.93 -7.93 -4.02
N PRO A 50 7.07 -9.03 -3.24
CA PRO A 50 7.42 -8.94 -1.84
C PRO A 50 8.77 -8.24 -1.70
N GLU A 51 8.73 -7.01 -1.18
CA GLU A 51 9.94 -6.27 -0.88
C GLU A 51 10.68 -6.95 0.29
N LYS A 52 11.99 -7.20 0.13
CA LYS A 52 12.80 -7.81 1.18
C LYS A 52 12.71 -6.95 2.45
N PRO A 53 12.44 -7.53 3.63
CA PRO A 53 12.46 -6.78 4.89
C PRO A 53 13.91 -6.35 5.17
N GLY A 54 14.15 -5.04 5.19
CA GLY A 54 15.47 -4.52 5.53
C GLY A 54 15.52 -2.99 5.47
N GLY A 55 15.69 -2.36 6.63
CA GLY A 55 15.90 -0.92 6.77
C GLY A 55 14.70 -0.13 7.30
N CYS A 56 14.96 1.12 7.68
CA CYS A 56 13.92 2.08 8.02
C CYS A 56 13.32 2.65 6.72
N LYS A 57 12.00 2.57 6.57
CA LYS A 57 11.28 3.07 5.40
C LYS A 57 9.91 3.60 5.78
N CYS A 58 9.21 4.21 4.83
CA CYS A 58 7.81 4.56 5.00
C CYS A 58 6.96 3.29 4.85
N TYR A 59 6.19 2.96 5.87
CA TYR A 59 5.26 1.84 5.94
C TYR A 59 3.83 2.35 5.86
N CYS A 60 2.92 1.63 5.21
CA CYS A 60 1.51 1.98 5.22
C CYS A 60 0.94 1.89 6.63
N LEU A 61 0.02 2.80 6.94
CA LEU A 61 -0.75 2.75 8.17
C LEU A 61 -1.52 1.42 8.28
N PRO A 62 -1.82 0.96 9.50
CA PRO A 62 -2.62 -0.25 9.70
C PRO A 62 -3.98 -0.15 8.97
N GLY A 63 -4.35 -1.20 8.25
CA GLY A 63 -5.56 -1.23 7.41
C GLY A 63 -5.38 -0.66 6.00
N TYR A 64 -4.17 -0.20 5.64
CA TYR A 64 -3.79 0.14 4.27
C TYR A 64 -2.84 -0.92 3.71
N TRP A 65 -2.96 -1.14 2.40
CA TRP A 65 -2.14 -2.04 1.62
C TRP A 65 -1.25 -1.24 0.67
N ARG A 66 -0.02 -1.71 0.46
CA ARG A 66 0.88 -1.10 -0.53
C ARG A 66 0.58 -1.61 -1.94
N ASP A 67 0.23 -0.69 -2.84
CA ASP A 67 0.04 -0.97 -4.27
C ASP A 67 1.39 -1.10 -5.02
N ASN A 68 1.32 -1.50 -6.29
CA ASN A 68 2.51 -1.62 -7.17
C ASN A 68 3.22 -0.29 -7.44
N CYS A 69 2.53 0.84 -7.25
CA CYS A 69 3.07 2.19 -7.42
C CYS A 69 3.70 2.73 -6.11
N GLY A 70 3.72 1.92 -5.05
CA GLY A 70 4.22 2.28 -3.73
C GLY A 70 3.34 3.29 -2.99
N ASN A 71 2.04 3.35 -3.29
CA ASN A 71 1.04 4.12 -2.56
C ASN A 71 0.31 3.21 -1.57
N CYS A 72 -0.17 3.82 -0.49
CA CYS A 72 -0.97 3.15 0.55
C CYS A 72 -2.45 3.30 0.24
N VAL A 73 -3.08 2.20 -0.15
CA VAL A 73 -4.48 2.14 -0.57
C VAL A 73 -5.31 1.33 0.42
N LYS A 74 -6.56 1.74 0.63
CA LYS A 74 -7.51 0.99 1.46
C LYS A 74 -8.14 -0.17 0.69
N GLU A 75 -8.05 -0.18 -0.63
CA GLU A 75 -8.56 -1.26 -1.46
C GLU A 75 -7.52 -1.52 -2.54
N CYS A 76 -7.04 -2.76 -2.64
CA CYS A 76 -6.09 -3.08 -3.69
C CYS A 76 -6.80 -3.11 -5.05
N PRO A 77 -6.14 -2.64 -6.11
CA PRO A 77 -6.65 -2.84 -7.46
C PRO A 77 -6.76 -4.35 -7.72
N CYS A 78 -7.94 -4.80 -8.14
CA CYS A 78 -8.18 -6.19 -8.46
C CYS A 78 -8.23 -6.40 -9.98
N PRO A 79 -7.88 -7.60 -10.46
CA PRO A 79 -8.05 -7.95 -11.87
C PRO A 79 -9.53 -7.81 -12.27
N PRO A 80 -9.80 -7.52 -13.56
CA PRO A 80 -11.15 -7.25 -14.02
C PRO A 80 -12.12 -8.38 -13.67
N GLY A 81 -13.26 -7.99 -13.07
CA GLY A 81 -14.29 -8.92 -12.62
C GLY A 81 -14.13 -9.39 -11.16
N LYS A 82 -13.01 -9.10 -10.49
CA LYS A 82 -12.83 -9.34 -9.05
C LYS A 82 -13.00 -8.07 -8.23
N GLU A 83 -13.45 -8.22 -7.00
CA GLU A 83 -13.62 -7.18 -5.99
C GLU A 83 -12.69 -7.41 -4.80
N TRP A 84 -12.22 -6.32 -4.18
CA TRP A 84 -11.43 -6.38 -2.96
C TRP A 84 -12.36 -6.65 -1.78
N ARG A 85 -12.29 -7.86 -1.24
CA ARG A 85 -13.17 -8.29 -0.15
C ARG A 85 -12.51 -9.36 0.71
N GLU A 86 -13.16 -9.63 1.82
CA GLU A 86 -12.88 -10.85 2.56
C GLU A 86 -13.52 -12.05 1.83
N GLY A 87 -12.71 -13.07 1.58
CA GLY A 87 -13.12 -14.24 0.84
C GLY A 87 -12.17 -15.40 1.09
N SER A 88 -12.51 -16.55 0.51
CA SER A 88 -11.67 -17.74 0.59
C SER A 88 -11.30 -18.16 -0.83
N ILE A 89 -10.02 -18.46 -1.04
CA ILE A 89 -9.52 -19.00 -2.32
C ILE A 89 -10.34 -20.23 -2.75
N CYS A 90 -10.79 -21.02 -1.78
CA CYS A 90 -11.60 -22.21 -2.00
C CYS A 90 -12.98 -21.88 -2.56
N GLY A 91 -13.59 -20.80 -2.08
CA GLY A 91 -14.90 -20.32 -2.52
C GLY A 91 -14.84 -19.55 -3.84
N ASP A 92 -13.66 -19.05 -4.19
CA ASP A 92 -13.43 -18.27 -5.40
C ASP A 92 -13.39 -19.17 -6.64
N LEU A 93 -12.71 -20.31 -6.59
CA LEU A 93 -12.54 -21.19 -7.75
C LEU A 93 -13.84 -21.90 -8.15
N CYS A 94 -14.10 -22.00 -9.47
CA CYS A 94 -15.27 -22.75 -9.98
C CYS A 94 -15.16 -24.26 -9.77
N ASN A 95 -13.94 -24.79 -9.61
CA ASN A 95 -13.69 -26.21 -9.41
C ASN A 95 -13.20 -26.45 -7.97
N TYR A 96 -14.09 -27.00 -7.13
CA TYR A 96 -13.79 -27.38 -5.75
C TYR A 96 -12.96 -28.66 -5.69
N ARG A 97 -11.76 -28.63 -6.25
CA ARG A 97 -10.88 -29.82 -6.32
C ARG A 97 -9.92 -29.97 -5.15
N PHE A 98 -9.89 -29.01 -4.24
CA PHE A 98 -8.93 -29.00 -3.13
C PHE A 98 -9.65 -29.00 -1.79
N ILE A 99 -9.24 -29.92 -0.90
CA ILE A 99 -9.51 -29.82 0.54
C ILE A 99 -8.84 -28.55 1.01
N CYS A 100 -9.64 -27.57 1.38
CA CYS A 100 -9.18 -26.21 1.50
C CYS A 100 -9.77 -25.69 2.82
N ILE A 101 -8.87 -25.39 3.76
CA ILE A 101 -9.24 -24.83 5.06
C ILE A 101 -9.92 -23.49 4.73
N GLN A 102 -11.18 -23.32 5.14
CA GLN A 102 -11.98 -22.12 4.88
C GLN A 102 -11.48 -20.92 5.69
N LEU A 103 -10.22 -20.54 5.52
CA LEU A 103 -9.69 -19.31 6.04
C LEU A 103 -10.15 -18.19 5.13
N ALA A 104 -10.93 -17.28 5.71
CA ALA A 104 -11.29 -16.03 5.11
C ALA A 104 -10.08 -15.08 5.22
N VAL A 105 -9.65 -14.53 4.09
CA VAL A 105 -8.54 -13.58 4.00
C VAL A 105 -8.98 -12.40 3.14
N TRP A 106 -8.40 -11.23 3.37
CA TRP A 106 -8.58 -10.07 2.49
C TRP A 106 -7.81 -10.27 1.20
N GLY A 107 -8.49 -10.07 0.08
CA GLY A 107 -7.91 -10.34 -1.24
C GLY A 107 -8.86 -9.95 -2.37
N CYS A 108 -8.42 -10.25 -3.59
CA CYS A 108 -9.26 -10.10 -4.77
C CYS A 108 -10.05 -11.39 -5.03
N PHE A 109 -11.38 -11.29 -4.92
CA PHE A 109 -12.29 -12.41 -5.10
C PHE A 109 -13.41 -12.07 -6.06
N CYS A 110 -14.05 -13.08 -6.64
CA CYS A 110 -15.22 -12.92 -7.46
C CYS A 110 -16.43 -12.43 -6.65
N PRO A 111 -17.34 -11.68 -7.29
CA PRO A 111 -18.60 -11.25 -6.69
C PRO A 111 -19.43 -12.42 -6.16
N GLY A 112 -20.39 -12.11 -5.28
CA GLY A 112 -21.36 -13.09 -4.80
C GLY A 112 -22.02 -13.87 -5.96
N ASN A 113 -22.16 -15.20 -5.79
CA ASN A 113 -22.69 -16.14 -6.78
C ASN A 113 -21.85 -16.31 -8.06
N GLN A 114 -20.63 -15.79 -8.08
CA GLN A 114 -19.66 -16.02 -9.14
C GLN A 114 -18.49 -16.89 -8.66
N CYS A 115 -17.74 -17.42 -9.62
CA CYS A 115 -16.52 -18.17 -9.38
C CYS A 115 -15.49 -17.88 -10.48
N TRP A 116 -14.23 -18.03 -10.15
CA TRP A 116 -13.08 -17.83 -11.02
C TRP A 116 -12.84 -19.08 -11.87
N ASN A 117 -12.89 -18.93 -13.19
CA ASN A 117 -12.57 -19.98 -14.16
C ASN A 117 -11.11 -19.96 -14.63
N GLY A 118 -10.22 -19.25 -13.92
CA GLY A 118 -8.82 -19.05 -14.32
C GLY A 118 -8.55 -17.76 -15.08
N THR A 119 -9.56 -17.22 -15.78
CA THR A 119 -9.43 -15.98 -16.59
C THR A 119 -10.42 -14.89 -16.20
N THR A 120 -11.66 -15.25 -15.87
CA THR A 120 -12.73 -14.30 -15.51
C THR A 120 -13.64 -14.88 -14.44
N CYS A 121 -14.35 -14.00 -13.73
CA CYS A 121 -15.45 -14.40 -12.87
C CYS A 121 -16.68 -14.74 -13.72
N ILE A 122 -17.21 -15.94 -13.52
CA ILE A 122 -18.39 -16.45 -14.21
C ILE A 122 -19.46 -16.83 -13.19
N ARG A 123 -20.72 -16.83 -13.59
CA ARG A 123 -21.81 -17.26 -12.71
C ARG A 123 -21.62 -18.73 -12.35
N ARG A 124 -21.74 -19.05 -11.06
CA ARG A 124 -21.64 -20.43 -10.59
C ARG A 124 -22.85 -21.21 -11.12
N ASN A 125 -22.65 -22.02 -12.15
CA ASN A 125 -23.68 -22.93 -12.64
C ASN A 125 -23.81 -24.08 -11.65
N ILE A 126 -24.86 -24.06 -10.85
CA ILE A 126 -25.19 -25.09 -9.85
C ILE A 126 -25.80 -26.33 -10.55
N THR A 127 -25.29 -26.73 -11.73
CA THR A 127 -25.92 -27.79 -12.54
C THR A 127 -25.24 -29.16 -12.50
N THR A 128 -24.16 -29.35 -11.75
CA THR A 128 -23.61 -30.71 -11.59
C THR A 128 -22.95 -30.92 -10.23
N SER A 129 -23.74 -31.40 -9.28
CA SER A 129 -23.37 -32.53 -8.41
C SER A 129 -24.64 -33.23 -7.96
#